data_AF-A0A0N0K4J9-F1
#
_entry.id   AF-A0A0N0K4J9-F1
#
_cell.length_a   1.000
_cell.length_b   1.000
_cell.length_c   1.000
_cell.angle_alpha   90.00
_cell.angle_beta   90.00
_cell.angle_gamma   90.00
#
_symmetry.space_group_name_H-M   'P 1'
#
loop_
_entity.id
_entity.type
_entity.pdbx_description
1 polymer ?
#
loop_
_entity_poly.entity_id
_entity_poly.type
_entity_poly.pdbx_seq_one_letter_code
_entity_poly.pdbx_strand_id
1 'polypeptide(L)'
;MSVVPLRVGAAARQPLRPAPIQFDLSRLIARARHPTPTGIDRVDLAYAEALLGAARPVAFTGRLPGLGQFRFEPRAVARFVAATAARWAHPAPGATPLLHLLPGAGR
;
A
#
# COMPACT_ATOMS: atom_id res chain seq x y z
N MET A 1 -36.78 31.00 -3.97
CA MET A 1 -35.69 30.01 -3.75
C MET A 1 -35.88 29.47 -2.34
N SER A 2 -36.32 28.22 -2.19
CA SER A 2 -36.63 27.61 -0.88
C SER A 2 -35.53 26.61 -0.53
N VAL A 3 -34.85 26.82 0.61
CA VAL A 3 -33.83 25.89 1.11
C VAL A 3 -34.53 24.84 1.96
N VAL A 4 -34.54 23.60 1.46
CA VAL A 4 -35.01 22.44 2.23
C VAL A 4 -33.89 22.03 3.19
N PRO A 5 -34.08 22.09 4.52
CA PRO A 5 -33.07 21.65 5.45
C PRO A 5 -32.96 20.11 5.43
N LEU A 6 -31.74 19.60 5.31
CA LEU A 6 -31.41 18.20 5.53
C LEU A 6 -31.72 17.83 6.99
N ARG A 7 -32.83 17.11 7.20
CA ARG A 7 -33.11 16.46 8.49
C ARG A 7 -32.15 15.29 8.66
N VAL A 8 -31.11 15.47 9.47
CA VAL A 8 -30.36 14.34 10.03
C VAL A 8 -31.25 13.71 11.09
N GLY A 9 -31.98 12.67 10.72
CA GLY A 9 -32.74 11.87 11.66
C GLY A 9 -31.78 11.26 12.70
N ALA A 10 -32.12 11.40 13.98
CA ALA A 10 -31.43 10.72 15.07
C ALA A 10 -31.69 9.21 14.97
N ALA A 11 -30.97 8.53 14.07
CA ALA A 11 -30.87 7.09 14.11
C ALA A 11 -30.25 6.69 15.45
N ALA A 12 -30.91 5.81 16.19
CA ALA A 12 -30.38 5.24 17.42
C ALA A 12 -28.93 4.83 17.19
N ARG A 13 -27.99 5.36 17.98
CA ARG A 13 -26.57 5.02 17.91
C ARG A 13 -26.44 3.55 18.30
N GLN A 14 -26.54 2.66 17.33
CA GLN A 14 -26.18 1.26 17.53
C GLN A 14 -24.71 1.24 17.98
N PRO A 15 -24.35 0.46 19.02
CA PRO A 15 -22.94 0.35 19.38
C PRO A 15 -22.17 -0.10 18.15
N LEU A 16 -21.23 0.75 17.71
CA LEU A 16 -20.38 0.47 16.57
C LEU A 16 -19.60 -0.80 16.91
N ARG A 17 -19.96 -1.94 16.30
CA ARG A 17 -19.06 -3.08 16.26
C ARG A 17 -17.75 -2.56 15.67
N PRO A 18 -16.59 -2.86 16.27
CA PRO A 18 -15.34 -2.32 15.77
C PRO A 18 -15.15 -2.75 14.32
N ALA A 19 -15.28 -1.81 13.39
CA ALA A 19 -15.08 -2.08 11.97
C ALA A 19 -13.61 -2.50 11.74
N PRO A 20 -13.35 -3.37 10.76
CA PRO A 20 -11.98 -3.69 10.38
C PRO A 20 -11.23 -2.42 9.98
N ILE A 21 -9.95 -2.32 10.34
CA ILE A 21 -9.09 -1.26 9.81
C ILE A 21 -9.06 -1.43 8.30
N GLN A 22 -9.36 -0.37 7.55
CA GLN A 22 -9.05 -0.33 6.12
C GLN A 22 -7.64 0.22 5.98
N PHE A 23 -6.74 -0.56 5.40
CA PHE A 23 -5.38 -0.10 5.11
C PHE A 23 -5.15 -0.09 3.61
N ASP A 24 -4.99 1.12 3.07
CA ASP A 24 -4.80 1.33 1.65
C ASP A 24 -3.32 1.18 1.27
N LEU A 25 -3.03 0.20 0.41
CA LEU A 25 -1.71 -0.16 -0.07
C LEU A 25 -1.34 0.56 -1.39
N SER A 26 -2.20 1.41 -1.95
CA SER A 26 -2.00 1.97 -3.30
C SER A 26 -0.66 2.69 -3.40
N ARG A 27 -0.33 3.49 -2.38
CA ARG A 27 0.91 4.24 -2.33
C ARG A 27 2.11 3.31 -2.18
N LEU A 28 2.06 2.37 -1.25
CA LEU A 28 3.14 1.40 -1.06
C LEU A 28 3.39 0.57 -2.33
N ILE A 29 2.34 0.13 -3.03
CA ILE A 29 2.42 -0.58 -4.31
C ILE A 29 3.07 0.27 -5.39
N ALA A 30 2.62 1.52 -5.56
CA ALA A 30 3.19 2.44 -6.55
C ALA A 30 4.68 2.72 -6.27
N ARG A 31 5.02 2.87 -4.99
CA ARG A 31 6.39 3.19 -4.53
C ARG A 31 7.31 1.99 -4.53
N ALA A 32 6.76 0.78 -4.43
CA ALA A 32 7.50 -0.47 -4.44
C ALA A 32 8.10 -0.83 -5.80
N ARG A 33 8.33 0.11 -6.72
CA ARG A 33 9.22 -0.08 -7.88
C ARG A 33 10.44 0.84 -7.83
N HIS A 34 10.44 1.83 -6.93
CA HIS A 34 11.56 2.74 -6.77
C HIS A 34 12.65 2.08 -5.90
N PRO A 35 13.94 2.23 -6.27
CA PRO A 35 15.05 1.60 -5.56
C PRO A 35 15.24 2.21 -4.17
N THR A 36 15.03 3.53 -4.03
CA THR A 36 15.24 4.26 -2.78
C THR A 36 13.90 4.72 -2.19
N PRO A 37 13.55 4.32 -0.96
CA PRO A 37 12.34 4.80 -0.29
C PRO A 37 12.50 6.21 0.27
N THR A 38 11.41 6.98 0.27
CA THR A 38 11.28 8.21 1.06
C THR A 38 11.04 7.91 2.55
N GLY A 39 11.02 8.94 3.40
CA GLY A 39 10.62 8.77 4.80
C GLY A 39 9.20 8.21 4.93
N ILE A 40 8.26 8.74 4.13
CA ILE A 40 6.87 8.29 4.14
C ILE A 40 6.80 6.83 3.66
N ASP A 41 7.54 6.44 2.62
CA ASP A 41 7.57 5.05 2.11
C ASP A 41 7.92 4.03 3.22
N ARG A 42 8.88 4.38 4.09
CA ARG A 42 9.25 3.55 5.25
C ARG A 42 8.14 3.48 6.29
N VAL A 43 7.42 4.57 6.52
CA VAL A 43 6.27 4.61 7.45
C VAL A 43 5.13 3.71 6.96
N ASP A 44 4.77 3.76 5.67
CA ASP A 44 3.73 2.87 5.13
C ASP A 44 4.14 1.40 5.24
N LEU A 45 5.41 1.08 4.98
CA LEU A 45 5.93 -0.27 5.11
C LEU A 45 5.82 -0.76 6.57
N ALA A 46 6.27 0.06 7.53
CA ALA A 46 6.18 -0.26 8.96
C ALA A 46 4.73 -0.44 9.42
N TYR A 47 3.79 0.37 8.92
CA TYR A 47 2.37 0.16 9.21
C TYR A 47 1.84 -1.13 8.60
N ALA A 48 2.21 -1.46 7.37
CA ALA A 48 1.81 -2.72 6.74
C ALA A 48 2.31 -3.92 7.55
N GLU A 49 3.56 -3.91 7.99
CA GLU A 49 4.16 -4.93 8.86
C GLU A 49 3.40 -5.06 10.20
N ALA A 50 3.18 -3.93 10.89
CA ALA A 50 2.46 -3.92 12.16
C ALA A 50 1.02 -4.42 12.02
N LEU A 51 0.32 -4.05 10.95
CA LEU A 51 -1.07 -4.42 10.71
C LEU A 51 -1.24 -5.88 10.28
N LEU A 52 -0.24 -6.50 9.67
CA LEU A 52 -0.24 -7.94 9.38
C LEU A 52 -0.19 -8.79 10.67
N GLY A 53 0.44 -8.28 11.73
CA GLY A 53 0.52 -8.93 13.05
C GLY A 53 -0.55 -8.47 14.04
N ALA A 54 -1.48 -7.58 13.64
CA ALA A 54 -2.43 -6.99 14.56
C ALA A 54 -3.50 -8.00 15.02
N ALA A 55 -3.84 -7.99 16.32
CA ALA A 55 -4.90 -8.82 16.89
C ALA A 55 -6.31 -8.42 16.41
N ARG A 56 -6.46 -7.24 15.79
CA ARG A 56 -7.73 -6.74 15.28
C ARG A 56 -7.87 -7.01 13.78
N PRO A 57 -9.10 -7.21 13.26
CA PRO A 57 -9.31 -7.41 11.83
C PRO A 57 -8.83 -6.22 10.99
N VAL A 58 -8.08 -6.52 9.93
CA VAL A 58 -7.60 -5.56 8.92
C VAL A 58 -8.08 -6.01 7.54
N ALA A 59 -8.56 -5.05 6.76
CA ALA A 59 -8.83 -5.20 5.34
C ALA A 59 -7.79 -4.40 4.57
N PHE A 60 -6.93 -5.12 3.85
CA PHE A 60 -5.95 -4.51 2.96
C PHE A 60 -6.61 -4.20 1.62
N THR A 61 -6.60 -2.93 1.23
CA THR A 61 -7.19 -2.46 -0.03
C THR A 61 -6.15 -1.75 -0.87
N GLY A 62 -6.48 -1.47 -2.13
CA GLY A 62 -5.67 -0.57 -2.94
C GLY A 62 -6.28 -0.31 -4.29
N ARG A 63 -5.90 0.82 -4.88
CA ARG A 63 -6.27 1.23 -6.22
C ARG A 63 -5.10 0.98 -7.16
N LEU A 64 -5.35 0.16 -8.17
CA LEU A 64 -4.40 -0.08 -9.25
C LEU A 64 -4.78 0.78 -10.46
N PRO A 65 -3.84 1.55 -11.04
CA PRO A 65 -4.13 2.36 -12.23
C PRO A 65 -4.72 1.52 -13.36
N GLY A 66 -5.85 1.97 -13.93
CA GLY A 66 -6.55 1.29 -15.02
C GLY A 66 -7.35 0.04 -14.63
N LEU A 67 -7.21 -0.48 -13.41
CA LEU A 67 -7.86 -1.71 -12.96
C LEU A 67 -8.90 -1.49 -11.86
N GLY A 68 -8.85 -0.36 -11.17
CA GLY A 68 -9.82 0.00 -10.12
C GLY A 68 -9.36 -0.39 -8.72
N GLN A 69 -10.32 -0.59 -7.82
CA GLN A 69 -10.07 -0.85 -6.39
C GLN A 69 -10.17 -2.35 -6.09
N PHE A 70 -9.20 -2.84 -5.33
CA PHE A 70 -9.05 -4.24 -4.97
C PHE A 70 -8.96 -4.40 -3.46
N ARG A 71 -9.32 -5.60 -3.01
CA ARG A 71 -9.01 -6.10 -1.68
C ARG A 71 -7.99 -7.21 -1.80
N PHE A 72 -6.97 -7.18 -0.95
CA PHE A 72 -5.87 -8.14 -1.01
C PHE A 72 -5.98 -9.17 0.10
N GLU A 73 -5.59 -10.40 -0.24
CA GLU A 73 -5.48 -11.49 0.71
C GLU A 73 -4.25 -11.26 1.63
N PRO A 74 -4.38 -11.42 2.96
CA PRO A 74 -3.30 -11.06 3.90
C PRO A 74 -1.96 -11.75 3.64
N ARG A 75 -1.93 -13.03 3.23
CA ARG A 75 -0.67 -13.72 2.91
C ARG A 75 0.00 -13.14 1.67
N ALA A 76 -0.77 -12.72 0.66
CA ALA A 76 -0.23 -12.00 -0.50
C ALA A 76 0.37 -10.65 -0.10
N VAL A 77 -0.28 -9.91 0.81
CA VAL A 77 0.25 -8.66 1.37
C VAL A 77 1.54 -8.93 2.15
N ALA A 78 1.60 -9.97 2.97
CA ALA A 78 2.80 -10.34 3.72
C ALA A 78 4.00 -10.63 2.79
N ARG A 79 3.79 -11.40 1.71
CA ARG A 79 4.84 -11.64 0.70
C ARG A 79 5.30 -10.36 0.03
N PHE A 80 4.36 -9.49 -0.34
CA PHE A 80 4.66 -8.21 -0.97
C PHE A 80 5.46 -7.28 -0.05
N VAL A 81 5.06 -7.17 1.22
CA VAL A 81 5.72 -6.37 2.25
C VAL A 81 7.15 -6.87 2.47
N ALA A 82 7.33 -8.18 2.66
CA ALA A 82 8.66 -8.78 2.85
C ALA A 82 9.59 -8.53 1.65
N ALA A 83 9.09 -8.71 0.42
CA ALA A 83 9.87 -8.46 -0.79
C ALA A 83 10.25 -6.97 -0.94
N THR A 84 9.33 -6.07 -0.59
CA THR A 84 9.57 -4.62 -0.62
C THR A 84 10.62 -4.21 0.41
N ALA A 85 10.51 -4.73 1.63
CA ALA A 85 11.47 -4.51 2.72
C ALA A 85 12.88 -4.98 2.30
N ALA A 86 13.00 -6.21 1.78
CA ALA A 86 14.28 -6.76 1.33
C ALA A 86 14.95 -5.90 0.25
N ARG A 87 14.18 -5.44 -0.74
CA ARG A 87 14.73 -4.58 -1.80
C ARG A 87 15.20 -3.23 -1.27
N TRP A 88 14.48 -2.64 -0.33
CA TRP A 88 14.85 -1.33 0.23
C TRP A 88 15.95 -1.40 1.29
N ALA A 89 16.16 -2.55 1.93
CA ALA A 89 17.30 -2.80 2.80
C ALA A 89 18.60 -2.97 2.03
N HIS A 90 18.54 -3.56 0.83
CA HIS A 90 19.67 -3.73 -0.07
C HIS A 90 19.43 -3.00 -1.40
N PRO A 91 19.45 -1.66 -1.41
CA PRO A 91 19.40 -0.92 -2.66
C PRO A 91 20.63 -1.33 -3.47
N ALA A 92 20.43 -1.96 -4.63
CA ALA A 92 21.54 -2.38 -5.48
C ALA A 92 22.47 -1.18 -5.73
N PRO A 93 23.77 -1.27 -5.41
CA PRO A 93 24.70 -0.18 -5.65
C PRO A 93 24.78 0.06 -7.16
N GLY A 94 24.42 1.27 -7.59
CA GLY A 94 24.67 1.74 -8.95
C GLY A 94 23.91 0.98 -10.04
N ALA A 95 22.58 0.86 -9.94
CA ALA A 95 21.76 0.62 -11.13
C ALA A 95 21.83 1.85 -12.06
N THR A 96 22.97 2.00 -12.74
CA THR A 96 23.06 2.70 -14.01
C THR A 96 22.04 2.03 -14.93
N PRO A 97 21.04 2.75 -15.45
CA PRO A 97 20.09 2.15 -16.36
C PRO A 97 20.84 1.75 -17.64
N LEU A 98 20.64 0.50 -18.07
CA LEU A 98 20.80 0.09 -19.46
C LEU A 98 22.22 0.12 -20.07
N LEU A 99 23.16 -0.67 -19.54
CA LEU A 99 24.37 -1.07 -20.30
C LEU A 99 24.46 -2.57 -20.59
N HIS A 100 23.65 -3.41 -19.93
CA HIS A 100 23.60 -4.86 -20.18
C HIS A 100 22.59 -5.26 -21.27
N LEU A 101 21.89 -4.28 -21.85
CA LEU A 101 20.89 -4.46 -22.92
C LEU A 101 21.38 -3.98 -24.29
N LEU A 102 22.66 -3.60 -24.42
CA LEU A 102 23.28 -3.31 -25.71
C LEU A 102 24.09 -4.54 -26.18
N PRO A 103 23.76 -5.14 -27.33
CA PRO A 103 24.64 -6.11 -27.97
C PRO A 103 25.80 -5.35 -28.64
N GLY A 104 27.04 -5.69 -28.25
CA GLY A 104 28.24 -5.26 -28.95
C GLY A 104 29.05 -4.17 -28.24
N ALA A 105 29.91 -4.58 -27.31
CA ALA A 105 31.13 -3.86 -26.98
C ALA A 105 32.23 -4.87 -26.69
N GLY A 106 32.51 -5.70 -27.70
CA GLY A 106 33.73 -6.48 -27.78
C GLY A 106 34.71 -5.74 -28.67
N ARG A 107 35.76 -5.18 -28.07
CA ARG A 107 37.17 -5.38 -28.43
C ARG A 107 38.07 -4.62 -27.47
#